data_AF-A0A4Z1EC13-F1
#
_entry.id   AF-A0A4Z1EC13-F1
#
_cell.length_a   1.000
_cell.length_b   1.000
_cell.length_c   1.000
_cell.angle_alpha   90.00
_cell.angle_beta   90.00
_cell.angle_gamma   90.00
#
_symmetry.space_group_name_H-M   'P 1'
#
loop_
_entity.id
_entity.type
_entity.pdbx_description
1 polymer ?
#
loop_
_entity_poly.entity_id
_entity_poly.type
_entity_poly.pdbx_seq_one_letter_code
_entity_poly.pdbx_strand_id
1 'polypeptide(L)'
;MKPRLGSPESRTFWNPTIFSLPYWAKNQYLIVSMVYLKDRGYRVNVLCEANICHPQIENREHLQERTCTDDDIEVLGSNGGMRCENTPIEVTVPPTPAESCQGNQEGLADIPGFHDPRIFYSGRGEPILMISSQSRYACIGLWSIDLRSVYPDLEEIFSSSPKRFGGPLKSYSVLTELTRNPRETRRSYEKNWFIFSPTPSSSYIHYELTSSQRTFAKLIGNGFTTTNLTDPNEISCLIDATPEEIALNRYMANATWHQATPALKLILCTRSNNSCISETPDTVFIAAIHRKHKNVLDLPIRYERYFVMWAATPPFSMLAISQHPILFANETTTGWTADESWDDVPEALSEGRGFWAKLTYTTTIAYAWNREDEDIRDKGVGFLDDEIILSVGVDDHDQVYGRVLVSELLQCLRICPGLM
;
A
#
# COMPACT_ATOMS: atom_id res chain seq x y z
N MET A 1 10.43 -32.34 -6.47
CA MET A 1 11.17 -31.77 -5.33
C MET A 1 10.85 -32.59 -4.09
N LYS A 2 11.85 -32.97 -3.29
CA LYS A 2 11.59 -33.60 -1.99
C LYS A 2 10.95 -32.56 -1.06
N PRO A 3 9.95 -32.90 -0.24
CA PRO A 3 9.41 -32.00 0.77
C PRO A 3 10.56 -31.55 1.68
N ARG A 4 10.61 -30.26 2.01
CA ARG A 4 11.63 -29.70 2.91
C ARG A 4 11.39 -30.32 4.29
N LEU A 5 12.22 -31.29 4.65
CA LEU A 5 12.30 -31.83 6.02
C LEU A 5 12.98 -30.79 6.91
N GLY A 6 12.18 -30.10 7.71
CA GLY A 6 12.61 -29.15 8.74
C GLY A 6 11.38 -28.48 9.34
N SER A 7 11.45 -28.08 10.62
CA SER A 7 10.44 -27.18 11.18
C SER A 7 10.31 -25.95 10.28
N PRO A 8 9.11 -25.39 10.04
CA PRO A 8 8.98 -24.12 9.32
C PRO A 8 10.01 -23.15 9.90
N GLU A 9 10.94 -22.65 9.08
CA GLU A 9 11.80 -21.56 9.50
C GLU A 9 10.87 -20.49 10.06
N SER A 10 11.08 -20.06 11.32
CA SER A 10 10.28 -18.98 11.88
C SER A 10 10.66 -17.70 11.13
N ARG A 11 9.96 -17.46 10.04
CA ARG A 11 10.14 -16.31 9.17
C ARG A 11 9.24 -15.23 9.71
N THR A 12 9.84 -14.07 9.86
CA THR A 12 9.12 -12.86 10.21
C THR A 12 8.93 -12.09 8.91
N PHE A 13 7.73 -11.61 8.66
CA PHE A 13 7.36 -10.91 7.43
C PHE A 13 6.95 -9.48 7.75
N TRP A 14 7.36 -8.53 6.90
CA TRP A 14 7.04 -7.12 7.03
C TRP A 14 6.50 -6.57 5.72
N ASN A 15 5.61 -5.58 5.85
CA ASN A 15 5.20 -4.71 4.75
C ASN A 15 4.80 -5.45 3.46
N PRO A 16 3.78 -6.34 3.49
CA PRO A 16 3.37 -7.06 2.29
C PRO A 16 2.96 -6.08 1.22
N THR A 17 3.33 -6.31 -0.03
CA THR A 17 2.86 -5.53 -1.17
C THR A 17 2.30 -6.47 -2.19
N ILE A 18 1.03 -6.28 -2.53
CA ILE A 18 0.34 -7.09 -3.52
C ILE A 18 0.14 -6.26 -4.77
N PHE A 19 0.55 -6.80 -5.90
CA PHE A 19 0.37 -6.19 -7.21
C PHE A 19 -0.37 -7.16 -8.13
N SER A 20 -1.49 -6.72 -8.69
CA SER A 20 -2.29 -7.53 -9.60
C SER A 20 -1.63 -7.59 -10.97
N LEU A 21 -1.38 -8.80 -11.46
CA LEU A 21 -0.83 -9.04 -12.79
C LEU A 21 -1.92 -8.90 -13.87
N PRO A 22 -1.53 -8.70 -15.14
CA PRO A 22 -2.47 -8.69 -16.26
C PRO A 22 -3.17 -10.04 -16.43
N TYR A 23 -4.38 -10.05 -17.00
CA TYR A 23 -5.21 -11.27 -17.08
C TYR A 23 -4.57 -12.40 -17.90
N TRP A 24 -3.66 -12.08 -18.82
CA TRP A 24 -2.94 -13.05 -19.65
C TRP A 24 -1.69 -13.61 -18.95
N ALA A 25 -1.34 -13.08 -17.78
CA ALA A 25 -0.29 -13.68 -16.96
C ALA A 25 -0.77 -15.04 -16.44
N LYS A 26 0.19 -15.95 -16.24
CA LYS A 26 -0.09 -17.29 -15.69
C LYS A 26 -0.66 -17.22 -14.27
N ASN A 27 -0.15 -16.28 -13.48
CA ASN A 27 -0.54 -16.06 -12.08
C ASN A 27 -1.18 -14.67 -11.95
N GLN A 28 -2.07 -14.52 -10.97
CA GLN A 28 -2.90 -13.34 -10.80
C GLN A 28 -2.21 -12.21 -10.04
N TYR A 29 -1.25 -12.53 -9.17
CA TYR A 29 -0.61 -11.55 -8.31
C TYR A 29 0.92 -11.69 -8.28
N LEU A 30 1.58 -10.59 -7.94
CA LEU A 30 2.92 -10.57 -7.37
C LEU A 30 2.82 -10.16 -5.92
N ILE A 31 3.58 -10.84 -5.07
CA ILE A 31 3.77 -10.45 -3.67
C ILE A 31 5.22 -10.04 -3.50
N VAL A 32 5.43 -8.85 -2.92
CA VAL A 32 6.74 -8.44 -2.39
C VAL A 32 6.63 -8.30 -0.89
N SER A 33 7.57 -8.91 -0.18
CA SER A 33 7.59 -8.94 1.28
C SER A 33 9.01 -8.81 1.76
N MET A 34 9.21 -8.07 2.85
CA MET A 34 10.49 -8.09 3.55
C MET A 34 10.48 -9.26 4.53
N VAL A 35 11.54 -10.06 4.53
CA VAL A 35 11.68 -11.27 5.33
C VAL A 35 12.98 -11.21 6.12
N TYR A 36 12.92 -11.55 7.40
CA TYR A 36 14.10 -11.67 8.25
C TYR A 36 14.53 -13.13 8.27
N LEU A 37 15.72 -13.35 7.76
CA LEU A 37 16.34 -14.66 7.68
C LEU A 37 17.19 -14.82 8.95
N LYS A 38 16.63 -15.50 9.96
CA LYS A 38 17.28 -15.67 11.28
C LYS A 38 18.67 -16.29 11.18
N ASP A 39 18.87 -17.20 10.23
CA ASP A 39 20.14 -17.87 9.92
C ASP A 39 21.19 -16.92 9.34
N ARG A 40 20.75 -15.90 8.57
CA ARG A 40 21.63 -14.89 7.96
C ARG A 40 21.81 -13.64 8.81
N GLY A 41 20.92 -13.39 9.77
CA GLY A 41 20.99 -12.25 10.68
C GLY A 41 20.64 -10.90 10.04
N TYR A 42 20.03 -10.89 8.85
CA TYR A 42 19.58 -9.67 8.18
C TYR A 42 18.26 -9.86 7.43
N ARG A 43 17.68 -8.74 7.00
CA ARG A 43 16.42 -8.68 6.24
C ARG A 43 16.71 -8.66 4.75
N VAL A 44 15.88 -9.36 3.99
CA VAL A 44 15.89 -9.36 2.53
C VAL A 44 14.49 -9.04 2.02
N ASN A 45 14.39 -8.48 0.83
CA ASN A 45 13.10 -8.37 0.14
C ASN A 45 12.97 -9.56 -0.79
N VAL A 46 11.85 -10.28 -0.69
CA VAL A 46 11.53 -11.39 -1.57
C VAL A 46 10.32 -11.06 -2.43
N LEU A 47 10.32 -11.58 -3.65
CA LEU A 47 9.23 -11.47 -4.60
C LEU A 47 8.83 -12.85 -5.09
N CYS A 48 7.53 -13.09 -5.24
CA CYS A 48 7.00 -14.27 -5.89
C CYS A 48 5.73 -13.91 -6.68
N GLU A 49 5.43 -14.73 -7.69
CA GLU A 49 4.11 -14.78 -8.30
C GLU A 49 3.20 -15.65 -7.44
N ALA A 50 1.94 -15.25 -7.30
CA ALA A 50 1.00 -15.85 -6.36
C ALA A 50 -0.41 -15.92 -6.93
N ASN A 51 -1.17 -16.88 -6.43
CA ASN A 51 -2.62 -17.01 -6.66
C ASN A 51 -3.34 -17.15 -5.31
N ILE A 52 -4.65 -16.90 -5.33
CA ILE A 52 -5.53 -17.21 -4.22
C ILE A 52 -6.04 -18.65 -4.38
N CYS A 53 -5.98 -19.41 -3.30
CA CYS A 53 -6.65 -20.70 -3.20
C CYS A 53 -7.78 -20.66 -2.17
N HIS A 54 -8.85 -21.40 -2.47
CA HIS A 54 -10.01 -21.57 -1.59
C HIS A 54 -10.16 -23.02 -1.13
N PRO A 55 -10.51 -23.26 0.15
CA PRO A 55 -10.66 -24.61 0.70
C PRO A 55 -11.91 -25.33 0.16
N GLN A 56 -12.94 -24.60 -0.27
CA GLN A 56 -14.17 -25.15 -0.86
C GLN A 56 -14.32 -24.75 -2.34
N ILE A 57 -15.09 -25.55 -3.09
CA ILE A 57 -15.56 -25.20 -4.43
C ILE A 57 -16.70 -24.19 -4.25
N GLU A 58 -16.39 -22.97 -3.82
CA GLU A 58 -17.30 -21.86 -4.02
C GLU A 58 -17.31 -21.51 -5.52
N ASN A 59 -18.44 -20.97 -6.01
CA ASN A 59 -18.61 -20.58 -7.40
C ASN A 59 -17.42 -19.71 -7.82
N ARG A 60 -16.54 -20.27 -8.66
CA ARG A 60 -15.35 -19.58 -9.15
C ARG A 60 -15.78 -18.48 -10.11
N GLU A 61 -15.91 -17.26 -9.63
CA GLU A 61 -16.12 -16.11 -10.50
C GLU A 61 -14.83 -15.71 -11.24
N HIS A 62 -13.66 -16.12 -10.72
CA HIS A 62 -12.34 -15.71 -11.25
C HIS A 62 -11.54 -16.89 -11.81
N LEU A 63 -11.05 -16.76 -13.05
CA LEU A 63 -10.46 -17.85 -13.85
C LEU A 63 -9.14 -18.43 -13.30
N GLN A 64 -8.34 -17.67 -12.54
CA GLN A 64 -7.05 -18.16 -11.99
C GLN A 64 -7.11 -18.56 -10.51
N GLU A 65 -8.26 -18.40 -9.84
CA GLU A 65 -8.42 -18.89 -8.48
C GLU A 65 -8.59 -20.40 -8.47
N ARG A 66 -7.91 -21.07 -7.54
CA ARG A 66 -7.83 -22.53 -7.51
C ARG A 66 -8.34 -23.10 -6.19
N THR A 67 -8.64 -24.39 -6.20
CA THR A 67 -8.88 -25.11 -4.96
C THR A 67 -7.56 -25.33 -4.24
N CYS A 68 -7.54 -25.12 -2.93
CA CYS A 68 -6.36 -25.41 -2.10
C CYS A 68 -6.04 -26.91 -2.14
N THR A 69 -4.77 -27.23 -2.28
CA THR A 69 -4.22 -28.57 -2.05
C THR A 69 -4.01 -28.82 -0.56
N ASP A 70 -3.77 -30.06 -0.15
CA ASP A 70 -3.47 -30.39 1.25
C ASP A 70 -2.25 -29.60 1.77
N ASP A 71 -1.24 -29.39 0.92
CA ASP A 71 -0.04 -28.58 1.23
C ASP A 71 -0.37 -27.08 1.37
N ASP A 72 -1.38 -26.59 0.65
CA ASP A 72 -1.87 -25.22 0.86
C ASP A 72 -2.55 -25.07 2.21
N ILE A 73 -3.41 -26.02 2.58
CA ILE A 73 -4.12 -26.00 3.86
C ILE A 73 -3.16 -26.15 5.05
N GLU A 74 -2.11 -26.95 4.91
CA GLU A 74 -1.07 -27.09 5.93
C GLU A 74 -0.36 -25.75 6.23
N VAL A 75 -0.17 -24.91 5.20
CA VAL A 75 0.58 -23.65 5.33
C VAL A 75 -0.33 -22.44 5.59
N LEU A 76 -1.46 -22.34 4.89
CA LEU A 76 -2.38 -21.20 4.94
C LEU A 76 -3.49 -21.37 5.99
N GLY A 77 -3.69 -22.60 6.46
CA GLY A 77 -4.78 -22.96 7.35
C GLY A 77 -6.08 -23.28 6.61
N SER A 78 -7.12 -23.60 7.39
CA SER A 78 -8.40 -24.11 6.87
C SER A 78 -9.20 -23.11 6.02
N ASN A 79 -8.85 -21.83 6.07
CA ASN A 79 -9.53 -20.78 5.32
C ASN A 79 -8.92 -20.54 3.93
N GLY A 80 -7.83 -21.25 3.58
CA GLY A 80 -7.07 -20.97 2.37
C GLY A 80 -6.38 -19.60 2.43
N GLY A 81 -6.08 -19.04 1.26
CA GLY A 81 -5.46 -17.72 1.17
C GLY A 81 -4.61 -17.53 -0.07
N MET A 82 -3.75 -16.50 -0.04
CA MET A 82 -2.84 -16.19 -1.13
C MET A 82 -1.48 -16.87 -0.91
N ARG A 83 -0.97 -17.56 -1.93
CA ARG A 83 0.30 -18.29 -1.83
C ARG A 83 1.16 -18.11 -3.08
N CYS A 84 2.47 -18.04 -2.86
CA CYS A 84 3.46 -18.11 -3.94
C CYS A 84 3.34 -19.41 -4.74
N GLU A 85 3.24 -19.28 -6.06
CA GLU A 85 3.18 -20.37 -7.05
C GLU A 85 4.56 -20.73 -7.60
N ASN A 86 5.50 -19.79 -7.54
CA ASN A 86 6.91 -20.00 -7.83
C ASN A 86 7.77 -19.87 -6.57
N THR A 87 9.04 -20.29 -6.67
CA THR A 87 9.99 -20.10 -5.57
C THR A 87 10.27 -18.61 -5.42
N PRO A 88 10.12 -18.03 -4.22
CA PRO A 88 10.43 -16.61 -4.01
C PRO A 88 11.89 -16.31 -4.35
N ILE A 89 12.11 -15.19 -5.03
CA ILE A 89 13.44 -14.68 -5.37
C ILE A 89 13.79 -13.48 -4.49
N GLU A 90 15.06 -13.31 -4.16
CA GLU A 90 15.52 -12.08 -3.50
C GLU A 90 15.55 -10.93 -4.52
N VAL A 91 14.86 -9.84 -4.21
CA VAL A 91 14.89 -8.60 -4.98
C VAL A 91 15.88 -7.65 -4.33
N THR A 92 16.88 -7.25 -5.11
CA THR A 92 17.86 -6.25 -4.69
C THR A 92 17.75 -5.03 -5.57
N VAL A 93 18.06 -3.88 -4.99
CA VAL A 93 18.22 -2.63 -5.72
C VAL A 93 19.67 -2.18 -5.58
N PRO A 94 20.19 -1.35 -6.50
CA PRO A 94 21.52 -0.78 -6.35
C PRO A 94 21.68 -0.06 -4.99
N PRO A 95 22.87 -0.12 -4.36
CA PRO A 95 23.14 0.61 -3.14
C PRO A 95 22.86 2.12 -3.29
N THR A 96 22.35 2.72 -2.23
CA THR A 96 21.99 4.14 -2.18
C THR A 96 22.93 4.89 -1.21
N PRO A 97 23.22 6.17 -1.46
CA PRO A 97 24.02 6.98 -0.54
C PRO A 97 23.19 7.34 0.71
N ALA A 98 23.86 7.53 1.85
CA ALA A 98 23.24 8.06 3.07
C ALA A 98 23.87 9.40 3.45
N GLU A 99 23.22 10.51 3.09
CA GLU A 99 23.64 11.85 3.52
C GLU A 99 22.84 12.29 4.76
N SER A 100 23.42 13.14 5.61
CA SER A 100 22.66 13.84 6.68
C SER A 100 21.92 12.94 7.71
N CYS A 101 22.33 11.69 7.91
CA CYS A 101 21.89 10.89 9.06
C CYS A 101 22.55 11.40 10.35
N GLN A 102 21.77 11.97 11.26
CA GLN A 102 22.25 12.58 12.50
C GLN A 102 21.43 12.11 13.71
N GLY A 103 22.07 12.05 14.88
CA GLY A 103 21.38 11.74 16.14
C GLY A 103 20.71 10.37 16.12
N ASN A 104 19.40 10.31 16.35
CA ASN A 104 18.64 9.05 16.37
C ASN A 104 18.54 8.36 15.00
N GLN A 105 19.00 9.00 13.92
CA GLN A 105 18.99 8.46 12.56
C GLN A 105 20.34 7.87 12.12
N GLU A 106 21.40 7.97 12.94
CA GLU A 106 22.74 7.47 12.57
C GLU A 106 22.74 5.97 12.24
N GLY A 107 21.96 5.18 12.97
CA GLY A 107 21.79 3.74 12.70
C GLY A 107 21.07 3.42 11.38
N LEU A 108 20.52 4.43 10.70
CA LEU A 108 19.85 4.26 9.41
C LEU A 108 20.81 4.40 8.22
N ALA A 109 22.03 4.89 8.46
CA ALA A 109 23.01 5.17 7.41
C ALA A 109 23.51 3.91 6.69
N ASP A 110 23.43 2.75 7.33
CA ASP A 110 23.93 1.48 6.80
C ASP A 110 22.94 0.33 7.09
N ILE A 111 21.71 0.47 6.58
CA ILE A 111 20.70 -0.60 6.67
C ILE A 111 20.73 -1.39 5.37
N PRO A 112 20.87 -2.74 5.42
CA PRO A 112 20.83 -3.56 4.22
C PRO A 112 19.44 -3.61 3.60
N GLY A 113 19.41 -3.58 2.27
CA GLY A 113 18.17 -3.68 1.48
C GLY A 113 17.34 -2.39 1.47
N PHE A 114 16.10 -2.52 1.04
CA PHE A 114 15.14 -1.41 0.99
C PHE A 114 13.94 -1.69 1.90
N HIS A 115 13.24 -0.64 2.30
CA HIS A 115 12.08 -0.69 3.19
C HIS A 115 10.80 -0.25 2.49
N ASP A 116 9.67 -0.70 3.05
CA ASP A 116 8.32 -0.27 2.67
C ASP A 116 8.07 -0.28 1.15
N PRO A 117 8.24 -1.43 0.47
CA PRO A 117 7.91 -1.52 -0.94
C PRO A 117 6.46 -1.10 -1.18
N ARG A 118 6.24 -0.46 -2.32
CA ARG A 118 4.92 -0.09 -2.84
C ARG A 118 4.95 -0.27 -4.34
N ILE A 119 4.09 -1.13 -4.86
CA ILE A 119 4.00 -1.39 -6.30
C ILE A 119 2.66 -0.88 -6.81
N PHE A 120 2.68 -0.17 -7.93
CA PHE A 120 1.48 0.37 -8.56
C PHE A 120 1.66 0.50 -10.07
N TYR A 121 0.55 0.56 -10.78
CA TYR A 121 0.53 0.90 -12.20
C TYR A 121 0.70 2.41 -12.38
N SER A 122 1.66 2.83 -13.19
CA SER A 122 1.76 4.24 -13.62
C SER A 122 0.58 4.62 -14.53
N GLY A 123 0.37 5.91 -14.78
CA GLY A 123 -0.61 6.36 -15.78
C GLY A 123 -0.34 5.83 -17.21
N ARG A 124 0.83 5.22 -17.46
CA ARG A 124 1.21 4.57 -18.73
C ARG A 124 1.11 3.05 -18.69
N GLY A 125 0.63 2.47 -17.59
CA GLY A 125 0.53 1.03 -17.38
C GLY A 125 1.84 0.36 -16.97
N GLU A 126 2.86 1.12 -16.55
CA GLU A 126 4.15 0.57 -16.13
C GLU A 126 4.08 0.05 -14.69
N PRO A 127 4.69 -1.09 -14.36
CA PRO A 127 4.77 -1.57 -12.98
C PRO A 127 5.89 -0.82 -12.26
N ILE A 128 5.55 0.17 -11.44
CA ILE A 128 6.53 0.97 -10.70
C ILE A 128 6.66 0.42 -9.29
N LEU A 129 7.89 0.08 -8.90
CA LEU A 129 8.27 -0.21 -7.52
C LEU A 129 8.81 1.08 -6.89
N MET A 130 8.11 1.58 -5.88
CA MET A 130 8.60 2.63 -4.98
C MET A 130 9.09 2.00 -3.68
N ILE A 131 10.24 2.47 -3.19
CA ILE A 131 10.89 1.93 -1.98
C ILE A 131 11.48 3.06 -1.13
N SER A 132 11.60 2.82 0.17
CA SER A 132 12.35 3.68 1.10
C SER A 132 13.77 3.14 1.26
N SER A 133 14.77 3.99 1.13
CA SER A 133 16.18 3.62 1.29
C SER A 133 17.00 4.86 1.66
N GLN A 134 18.30 4.71 1.88
CA GLN A 134 19.19 5.82 2.16
C GLN A 134 19.12 6.87 1.03
N SER A 135 19.27 8.15 1.40
CA SER A 135 19.05 9.28 0.49
C SER A 135 20.31 10.10 0.23
N ARG A 136 20.39 10.66 -0.97
CA ARG A 136 21.45 11.62 -1.34
C ARG A 136 21.14 13.02 -0.82
N TYR A 137 19.91 13.31 -0.43
CA TYR A 137 19.48 14.66 -0.03
C TYR A 137 18.99 14.74 1.42
N ALA A 138 18.75 13.60 2.04
CA ALA A 138 18.22 13.38 3.38
C ALA A 138 18.84 12.09 3.95
N CYS A 139 18.49 11.69 5.17
CA CYS A 139 18.96 10.41 5.71
C CYS A 139 18.26 9.23 5.04
N ILE A 140 16.93 9.25 5.00
CA ILE A 140 16.10 8.29 4.26
C ILE A 140 15.24 9.05 3.27
N GLY A 141 15.11 8.50 2.06
CA GLY A 141 14.27 9.02 1.00
C GLY A 141 13.56 7.92 0.23
N LEU A 142 12.72 8.35 -0.70
CA LEU A 142 11.93 7.46 -1.54
C LEU A 142 12.52 7.38 -2.94
N TRP A 143 12.62 6.16 -3.46
CA TRP A 143 13.14 5.86 -4.79
C TRP A 143 12.08 5.17 -5.62
N SER A 144 12.16 5.32 -6.94
CA SER A 144 11.31 4.61 -7.91
C SER A 144 12.16 3.89 -8.95
N ILE A 145 11.71 2.70 -9.34
CA ILE A 145 12.29 1.89 -10.42
C ILE A 145 11.17 1.13 -11.14
N ASP A 146 11.29 0.94 -12.44
CA ASP A 146 10.43 0.00 -13.16
C ASP A 146 10.72 -1.41 -12.63
N LEU A 147 9.70 -2.10 -12.11
CA LEU A 147 9.85 -3.42 -11.50
C LEU A 147 10.47 -4.43 -12.46
N ARG A 148 10.26 -4.29 -13.78
CA ARG A 148 10.88 -5.12 -14.82
C ARG A 148 12.40 -4.97 -14.91
N SER A 149 12.99 -3.99 -14.22
CA SER A 149 14.45 -3.79 -14.16
C SER A 149 15.10 -4.65 -13.08
N VAL A 150 14.32 -5.10 -12.08
CA VAL A 150 14.79 -5.93 -10.96
C VAL A 150 14.13 -7.31 -10.93
N TYR A 151 13.03 -7.50 -11.67
CA TYR A 151 12.41 -8.79 -11.95
C TYR A 151 12.13 -8.94 -13.46
N PRO A 152 13.15 -9.37 -14.25
CA PRO A 152 13.08 -9.39 -15.71
C PRO A 152 12.01 -10.32 -16.30
N ASP A 153 11.55 -11.33 -15.57
CA ASP A 153 10.51 -12.27 -16.02
C ASP A 153 9.18 -11.56 -16.31
N LEU A 154 8.94 -10.39 -15.70
CA LEU A 154 7.79 -9.54 -16.05
C LEU A 154 7.88 -8.94 -17.45
N GLU A 155 9.06 -8.83 -18.05
CA GLU A 155 9.17 -8.29 -19.40
C GLU A 155 8.38 -9.13 -20.39
N GLU A 156 8.46 -10.47 -20.28
CA GLU A 156 7.72 -11.38 -21.14
C GLU A 156 6.20 -11.24 -20.92
N ILE A 157 5.77 -11.14 -19.66
CA ILE A 157 4.36 -10.92 -19.33
C ILE A 157 3.86 -9.61 -19.93
N PHE A 158 4.57 -8.50 -19.76
CA PHE A 158 4.09 -7.21 -20.25
C PHE A 158 4.19 -7.07 -21.78
N SER A 159 5.19 -7.68 -22.42
CA SER A 159 5.40 -7.63 -23.87
C SER A 159 4.45 -8.54 -24.66
N SER A 160 3.93 -9.60 -24.02
CA SER A 160 2.93 -10.53 -24.59
C SER A 160 1.49 -10.01 -24.54
N SER A 161 1.28 -8.73 -24.26
CA SER A 161 -0.05 -8.12 -24.21
C SER A 161 -0.84 -8.38 -25.50
N PRO A 162 -2.03 -9.00 -25.42
CA PRO A 162 -2.85 -9.31 -26.59
C PRO A 162 -3.32 -8.07 -27.38
N LYS A 163 -3.37 -6.91 -26.72
CA LYS A 163 -3.82 -5.65 -27.30
C LYS A 163 -2.69 -4.72 -27.71
N ARG A 164 -1.45 -4.98 -27.27
CA ARG A 164 -0.32 -4.08 -27.49
C ARG A 164 0.99 -4.83 -27.64
N PHE A 165 1.47 -4.89 -28.88
CA PHE A 165 2.79 -5.44 -29.16
C PHE A 165 3.89 -4.66 -28.41
N GLY A 166 4.70 -5.37 -27.62
CA GLY A 166 5.87 -4.81 -26.91
C GLY A 166 5.58 -4.11 -25.58
N GLY A 167 4.33 -4.08 -25.10
CA GLY A 167 3.99 -3.57 -23.78
C GLY A 167 4.22 -2.05 -23.59
N PRO A 168 4.14 -1.56 -22.34
CA PRO A 168 4.47 -0.18 -22.02
C PRO A 168 5.99 0.03 -22.04
N LEU A 169 6.45 1.22 -22.47
CA LEU A 169 7.86 1.60 -22.36
C LEU A 169 8.31 1.58 -20.88
N LYS A 170 9.60 1.51 -20.60
CA LYS A 170 10.11 1.58 -19.21
C LYS A 170 10.35 3.02 -18.79
N SER A 171 9.80 3.41 -17.66
CA SER A 171 10.14 4.63 -16.95
C SER A 171 10.88 4.30 -15.68
N TYR A 172 11.90 5.09 -15.33
CA TYR A 172 12.80 4.75 -14.23
C TYR A 172 13.46 3.38 -14.46
N SER A 173 14.10 3.20 -15.62
CA SER A 173 14.90 2.00 -15.91
C SER A 173 16.10 1.82 -14.96
N VAL A 174 16.43 2.88 -14.21
CA VAL A 174 17.40 2.88 -13.12
C VAL A 174 16.75 3.44 -11.86
N LEU A 175 17.27 3.05 -10.70
CA LEU A 175 16.79 3.52 -9.41
C LEU A 175 16.90 5.05 -9.33
N THR A 176 15.75 5.73 -9.18
CA THR A 176 15.64 7.19 -9.28
C THR A 176 15.08 7.76 -7.98
N GLU A 177 15.82 8.66 -7.34
CA GLU A 177 15.41 9.29 -6.08
C GLU A 177 14.35 10.36 -6.31
N LEU A 178 13.21 10.21 -5.65
CA LEU A 178 12.16 11.21 -5.65
C LEU A 178 12.56 12.35 -4.72
N THR A 179 12.62 13.56 -5.27
CA THR A 179 13.19 14.71 -4.58
C THR A 179 12.29 15.91 -4.72
N ARG A 180 11.73 16.38 -3.58
CA ARG A 180 10.92 17.60 -3.57
C ARG A 180 11.77 18.85 -3.70
N ASN A 181 11.17 19.86 -4.34
CA ASN A 181 11.75 21.19 -4.52
C ASN A 181 10.85 22.27 -3.88
N PRO A 182 11.44 23.37 -3.39
CA PRO A 182 12.88 23.69 -3.40
C PRO A 182 13.65 23.02 -2.24
N ARG A 183 14.99 23.12 -2.22
CA ARG A 183 15.88 22.36 -1.32
C ARG A 183 15.56 22.58 0.16
N GLU A 184 15.23 23.80 0.53
CA GLU A 184 14.87 24.23 1.88
C GLU A 184 13.61 23.53 2.43
N THR A 185 12.79 22.91 1.58
CA THR A 185 11.63 22.15 2.03
C THR A 185 11.97 20.72 2.42
N ARG A 186 13.15 20.20 2.11
CA ARG A 186 13.51 18.80 2.33
C ARG A 186 13.64 18.49 3.82
N ARG A 187 13.08 17.36 4.24
CA ARG A 187 13.19 16.82 5.61
C ARG A 187 14.30 15.78 5.66
N SER A 188 14.82 15.51 6.86
CA SER A 188 15.82 14.46 7.06
C SER A 188 15.29 13.05 6.82
N TYR A 189 13.96 12.87 6.87
CA TYR A 189 13.31 11.58 6.70
C TYR A 189 12.09 11.75 5.78
N GLU A 190 12.28 11.46 4.50
CA GLU A 190 11.23 11.53 3.49
C GLU A 190 10.64 10.13 3.28
N LYS A 191 9.45 9.91 3.85
CA LYS A 191 8.70 8.65 3.78
C LYS A 191 7.21 8.95 3.58
N ASN A 192 6.44 7.92 3.23
CA ASN A 192 4.99 7.97 3.08
C ASN A 192 4.52 8.90 1.96
N TRP A 193 5.33 9.11 0.92
CA TRP A 193 4.85 9.76 -0.30
C TRP A 193 4.15 8.76 -1.20
N PHE A 194 3.34 9.26 -2.12
CA PHE A 194 2.80 8.43 -3.20
C PHE A 194 2.79 9.19 -4.51
N ILE A 195 2.93 8.45 -5.60
CA ILE A 195 2.78 8.97 -6.96
C ILE A 195 1.34 8.74 -7.41
N PHE A 196 0.75 9.72 -8.08
CA PHE A 196 -0.52 9.60 -8.77
C PHE A 196 -0.45 10.24 -10.16
N SER A 197 -1.20 9.71 -11.13
CA SER A 197 -1.11 10.14 -12.53
C SER A 197 -2.51 10.42 -13.09
N PRO A 198 -2.95 11.68 -13.21
CA PRO A 198 -4.27 12.00 -13.76
C PRO A 198 -4.37 11.64 -15.24
N THR A 199 -3.25 11.75 -15.96
CA THR A 199 -3.12 11.37 -17.37
C THR A 199 -1.87 10.52 -17.57
N PRO A 200 -1.75 9.79 -18.71
CA PRO A 200 -0.53 9.05 -19.04
C PRO A 200 0.72 9.93 -19.17
N SER A 201 0.55 11.23 -19.45
CA SER A 201 1.65 12.17 -19.68
C SER A 201 2.06 12.96 -18.44
N SER A 202 1.34 12.82 -17.32
CA SER A 202 1.61 13.62 -16.13
C SER A 202 1.49 12.80 -14.85
N SER A 203 2.46 12.98 -13.97
CA SER A 203 2.49 12.37 -12.64
C SER A 203 2.80 13.44 -11.61
N TYR A 204 2.26 13.24 -10.42
CA TYR A 204 2.38 14.11 -9.27
C TYR A 204 2.81 13.27 -8.07
N ILE A 205 3.46 13.91 -7.11
CA ILE A 205 3.84 13.32 -5.84
C ILE A 205 3.13 14.06 -4.73
N HIS A 206 2.51 13.32 -3.84
CA HIS A 206 1.95 13.82 -2.61
C HIS A 206 2.95 13.62 -1.46
N TYR A 207 3.21 14.64 -0.66
CA TYR A 207 4.23 14.61 0.41
C TYR A 207 3.62 14.61 1.80
N GLU A 208 2.99 15.73 2.16
CA GLU A 208 2.47 15.98 3.51
C GLU A 208 0.99 15.67 3.55
N LEU A 209 0.58 14.91 4.55
CA LEU A 209 -0.82 14.65 4.85
C LEU A 209 -1.03 14.83 6.35
N THR A 210 -1.55 15.99 6.75
CA THR A 210 -1.78 16.32 8.18
C THR A 210 -3.15 16.99 8.34
N SER A 211 -3.58 17.17 9.59
CA SER A 211 -4.80 17.91 9.93
C SER A 211 -4.75 19.39 9.56
N SER A 212 -3.57 19.96 9.35
CA SER A 212 -3.39 21.38 9.01
C SER A 212 -2.94 21.62 7.57
N GLN A 213 -2.29 20.63 6.96
CA GLN A 213 -1.63 20.82 5.68
C GLN A 213 -1.63 19.55 4.84
N ARG A 214 -1.95 19.74 3.55
CA ARG A 214 -1.68 18.81 2.47
C ARG A 214 -0.68 19.44 1.50
N THR A 215 0.25 18.66 0.93
CA THR A 215 1.11 19.17 -0.15
C THR A 215 1.32 18.16 -1.26
N PHE A 216 1.30 18.64 -2.50
CA PHE A 216 1.68 17.85 -3.67
C PHE A 216 2.40 18.72 -4.70
N ALA A 217 3.22 18.09 -5.55
CA ALA A 217 3.89 18.76 -6.65
C ALA A 217 3.93 17.88 -7.90
N LYS A 218 4.10 18.51 -9.06
CA LYS A 218 4.21 17.80 -10.34
C LYS A 218 5.61 17.24 -10.51
N LEU A 219 5.72 16.00 -10.98
CA LEU A 219 6.99 15.41 -11.36
C LEU A 219 7.42 15.95 -12.73
N ILE A 220 8.69 16.39 -12.84
CA ILE A 220 9.22 17.05 -14.05
C ILE A 220 10.38 16.29 -14.71
N GLY A 221 10.94 15.26 -14.05
CA GLY A 221 11.98 14.38 -14.60
C GLY A 221 13.13 14.14 -13.61
N ASN A 222 13.87 13.04 -13.80
CA ASN A 222 14.99 12.62 -12.92
C ASN A 222 14.63 12.58 -11.43
N GLY A 223 13.36 12.26 -11.11
CA GLY A 223 12.85 12.24 -9.73
C GLY A 223 12.58 13.61 -9.11
N PHE A 224 12.90 14.71 -9.78
CA PHE A 224 12.60 16.06 -9.29
C PHE A 224 11.16 16.48 -9.55
N THR A 225 10.68 17.37 -8.70
CA THR A 225 9.34 17.96 -8.81
C THR A 225 9.37 19.47 -9.00
N THR A 226 8.22 20.04 -9.35
CA THR A 226 7.94 21.46 -9.16
C THR A 226 7.92 21.84 -7.68
N THR A 227 7.71 23.12 -7.41
CA THR A 227 7.25 23.59 -6.09
C THR A 227 5.86 23.04 -5.76
N ASN A 228 5.44 23.20 -4.50
CA ASN A 228 4.10 22.87 -4.03
C ASN A 228 3.02 23.50 -4.94
N LEU A 229 2.03 22.69 -5.32
CA LEU A 229 0.90 23.06 -6.16
C LEU A 229 -0.44 22.99 -5.43
N THR A 230 -0.43 22.68 -4.13
CA THR A 230 -1.64 22.73 -3.30
C THR A 230 -2.20 24.15 -3.26
N ASP A 231 -3.52 24.25 -3.43
CA ASP A 231 -4.22 25.52 -3.36
C ASP A 231 -4.08 26.11 -1.94
N PRO A 232 -3.63 27.38 -1.79
CA PRO A 232 -3.46 28.00 -0.48
C PRO A 232 -4.78 28.16 0.30
N ASN A 233 -5.93 28.10 -0.38
CA ASN A 233 -7.25 28.17 0.22
C ASN A 233 -7.86 26.79 0.49
N GLU A 234 -7.13 25.70 0.27
CA GLU A 234 -7.60 24.36 0.60
C GLU A 234 -7.78 24.21 2.12
N ILE A 235 -9.01 23.94 2.53
CA ILE A 235 -9.35 23.65 3.91
C ILE A 235 -9.08 22.17 4.15
N SER A 236 -8.27 21.87 5.16
CA SER A 236 -7.94 20.49 5.51
C SER A 236 -9.19 19.66 5.78
N CYS A 237 -9.25 18.50 5.14
CA CYS A 237 -10.28 17.52 5.40
C CYS A 237 -10.02 16.69 6.66
N LEU A 238 -8.75 16.59 7.06
CA LEU A 238 -8.32 15.80 8.21
C LEU A 238 -8.50 16.61 9.48
N ILE A 239 -9.12 16.00 10.49
CA ILE A 239 -9.45 16.65 11.76
C ILE A 239 -8.80 15.83 12.86
N ASP A 240 -8.05 16.51 13.74
CA ASP A 240 -7.52 15.89 14.94
C ASP A 240 -8.60 15.80 16.02
N ALA A 241 -8.47 14.82 16.90
CA ALA A 241 -9.39 14.64 18.01
C ALA A 241 -9.41 15.88 18.92
N THR A 242 -10.59 16.26 19.41
CA THR A 242 -10.70 17.38 20.35
C THR A 242 -10.16 17.00 21.73
N PRO A 243 -9.76 17.98 22.57
CA PRO A 243 -9.34 17.71 23.94
C PRO A 243 -10.38 16.92 24.76
N GLU A 244 -11.67 17.17 24.53
CA GLU A 244 -12.77 16.46 25.18
C GLU A 244 -12.84 15.00 24.72
N GLU A 245 -12.67 14.72 23.43
CA GLU A 245 -12.65 13.35 22.92
C GLU A 245 -11.44 12.57 23.42
N ILE A 246 -10.29 13.24 23.57
CA ILE A 246 -9.09 12.67 24.18
C ILE A 246 -9.33 12.40 25.67
N ALA A 247 -9.92 13.34 26.40
CA ALA A 247 -10.23 13.18 27.83
C ALA A 247 -11.22 12.05 28.11
N LEU A 248 -12.09 11.73 27.14
CA LEU A 248 -13.00 10.60 27.19
C LEU A 248 -12.37 9.27 26.75
N ASN A 249 -11.04 9.23 26.52
CA ASN A 249 -10.30 8.07 26.00
C ASN A 249 -10.85 7.50 24.69
N ARG A 250 -11.60 8.32 23.91
CA ARG A 250 -12.09 7.89 22.59
C ARG A 250 -10.97 7.92 21.57
N TYR A 251 -10.06 8.87 21.70
CA TYR A 251 -8.91 9.04 20.83
C TYR A 251 -7.65 9.38 21.63
N MET A 252 -6.49 9.12 21.03
CA MET A 252 -5.20 9.36 21.68
C MET A 252 -4.59 10.68 21.23
N ALA A 253 -3.91 11.36 22.16
CA ALA A 253 -3.14 12.55 21.86
C ALA A 253 -1.95 12.24 20.94
N ASN A 254 -1.42 13.27 20.27
CA ASN A 254 -0.24 13.19 19.40
C ASN A 254 -0.38 12.18 18.24
N ALA A 255 -1.61 11.99 17.76
CA ALA A 255 -1.84 11.19 16.56
C ALA A 255 -1.21 11.88 15.32
N THR A 256 -0.69 11.07 14.40
CA THR A 256 -0.06 11.55 13.17
C THR A 256 -0.70 10.91 11.95
N TRP A 257 -1.06 11.72 10.98
CA TRP A 257 -1.60 11.27 9.71
C TRP A 257 -0.48 10.99 8.72
N HIS A 258 -0.62 9.94 7.92
CA HIS A 258 0.30 9.66 6.82
C HIS A 258 -0.34 8.78 5.75
N GLN A 259 0.20 8.83 4.54
CA GLN A 259 -0.21 7.94 3.47
C GLN A 259 0.19 6.48 3.78
N ALA A 260 -0.75 5.57 3.63
CA ALA A 260 -0.52 4.15 3.80
C ALA A 260 -0.20 3.44 2.48
N THR A 261 -1.01 3.69 1.43
CA THR A 261 -0.98 2.92 0.18
C THR A 261 -0.69 3.80 -1.04
N PRO A 262 -0.37 3.21 -2.21
CA PRO A 262 -0.55 3.88 -3.50
C PRO A 262 -1.99 4.35 -3.72
N ALA A 263 -2.17 5.25 -4.69
CA ALA A 263 -3.47 5.73 -5.12
C ALA A 263 -4.00 4.91 -6.31
N LEU A 264 -5.29 4.57 -6.29
CA LEU A 264 -6.00 3.98 -7.42
C LEU A 264 -6.88 5.04 -8.08
N LYS A 265 -6.94 5.05 -9.42
CA LYS A 265 -7.85 5.92 -10.15
C LYS A 265 -9.20 5.21 -10.26
N LEU A 266 -10.28 5.91 -9.95
CA LEU A 266 -11.64 5.37 -9.93
C LEU A 266 -12.55 6.22 -10.80
N ILE A 267 -13.35 5.55 -11.62
CA ILE A 267 -14.49 6.10 -12.34
C ILE A 267 -15.71 5.86 -11.45
N LEU A 268 -16.44 6.93 -11.10
CA LEU A 268 -17.61 6.85 -10.20
C LEU A 268 -18.88 6.31 -10.90
N CYS A 269 -18.70 5.25 -11.69
CA CYS A 269 -19.75 4.51 -12.37
C CYS A 269 -19.57 3.01 -12.06
N THR A 270 -20.62 2.22 -12.27
CA THR A 270 -20.45 0.77 -12.49
C THR A 270 -20.08 0.53 -13.95
N ARG A 271 -19.34 -0.54 -14.26
CA ARG A 271 -18.93 -0.87 -15.64
C ARG A 271 -20.10 -1.13 -16.57
N SER A 272 -21.19 -1.68 -16.03
CA SER A 272 -22.41 -1.96 -16.78
C SER A 272 -23.23 -0.72 -17.14
N ASN A 273 -22.94 0.44 -16.53
CA ASN A 273 -23.68 1.67 -16.75
C ASN A 273 -23.09 2.51 -17.91
N ASN A 274 -23.43 2.11 -19.14
CA ASN A 274 -22.95 2.78 -20.36
C ASN A 274 -23.37 4.26 -20.44
N SER A 275 -24.53 4.64 -19.91
CA SER A 275 -24.97 6.03 -19.84
C SER A 275 -23.98 6.88 -19.04
N CYS A 276 -23.62 6.44 -17.82
CA CYS A 276 -22.66 7.12 -16.95
C CYS A 276 -21.29 7.26 -17.60
N ILE A 277 -20.82 6.19 -18.27
CA ILE A 277 -19.51 6.18 -18.94
C ILE A 277 -19.48 7.11 -20.15
N SER A 278 -20.61 7.25 -20.87
CA SER A 278 -20.68 8.12 -22.05
C SER A 278 -20.74 9.62 -21.71
N GLU A 279 -21.19 9.98 -20.51
CA GLU A 279 -21.39 11.36 -20.05
C GLU A 279 -20.16 11.94 -19.33
N THR A 280 -18.95 11.74 -19.87
CA THR A 280 -17.68 12.23 -19.27
C THR A 280 -17.59 11.92 -17.78
N PRO A 281 -17.37 10.66 -17.39
CA PRO A 281 -17.63 10.21 -16.04
C PRO A 281 -16.70 10.90 -15.04
N ASP A 282 -17.24 11.17 -13.85
CA ASP A 282 -16.44 11.71 -12.76
C ASP A 282 -15.33 10.73 -12.39
N THR A 283 -14.10 11.24 -12.42
CA THR A 283 -12.92 10.47 -12.05
C THR A 283 -12.27 11.04 -10.81
N VAL A 284 -11.94 10.14 -9.90
CA VAL A 284 -11.32 10.43 -8.62
C VAL A 284 -10.12 9.53 -8.42
N PHE A 285 -9.32 9.86 -7.42
CA PHE A 285 -8.36 8.94 -6.86
C PHE A 285 -8.81 8.51 -5.48
N ILE A 286 -8.56 7.26 -5.15
CA ILE A 286 -8.79 6.71 -3.82
C ILE A 286 -7.50 6.12 -3.24
N ALA A 287 -7.34 6.22 -1.93
CA ALA A 287 -6.24 5.56 -1.23
C ALA A 287 -6.57 5.32 0.25
N ALA A 288 -5.85 4.38 0.84
CA ALA A 288 -5.82 4.23 2.29
C ALA A 288 -4.78 5.18 2.89
N ILE A 289 -5.16 5.82 3.99
CA ILE A 289 -4.32 6.64 4.85
C ILE A 289 -4.43 6.11 6.27
N HIS A 290 -3.43 6.39 7.08
CA HIS A 290 -3.43 6.00 8.48
C HIS A 290 -3.39 7.20 9.41
N ARG A 291 -4.17 7.10 10.50
CA ARG A 291 -3.92 7.88 11.72
C ARG A 291 -3.17 6.98 12.71
N LYS A 292 -1.91 7.34 12.98
CA LYS A 292 -1.00 6.59 13.85
C LYS A 292 -0.92 7.21 15.23
N HIS A 293 -1.08 6.41 16.28
CA HIS A 293 -0.97 6.88 17.65
C HIS A 293 -0.45 5.81 18.62
N LYS A 294 0.04 6.28 19.78
CA LYS A 294 0.40 5.43 20.93
C LYS A 294 -0.77 5.42 21.90
N ASN A 295 -0.98 4.29 22.55
CA ASN A 295 -2.01 4.13 23.58
C ASN A 295 -1.44 4.36 25.00
N VAL A 296 -2.32 4.48 26.00
CA VAL A 296 -1.96 4.72 27.42
C VAL A 296 -1.50 3.47 28.16
N LEU A 297 -1.74 2.28 27.58
CA LEU A 297 -1.35 0.99 28.14
C LEU A 297 0.02 0.51 27.67
N ASP A 298 0.75 1.33 26.91
CA ASP A 298 2.03 0.99 26.29
C ASP A 298 1.97 -0.27 25.40
N LEU A 299 0.79 -0.58 24.86
CA LEU A 299 0.60 -1.62 23.83
C LEU A 299 1.25 -1.18 22.51
N PRO A 300 1.40 -2.08 21.50
CA PRO A 300 1.95 -1.72 20.19
C PRO A 300 1.33 -0.46 19.59
N ILE A 301 1.99 0.17 18.62
CA ILE A 301 1.44 1.36 17.95
C ILE A 301 0.17 0.98 17.20
N ARG A 302 -0.82 1.87 17.20
CA ARG A 302 -2.04 1.68 16.40
C ARG A 302 -2.01 2.46 15.10
N TYR A 303 -2.51 1.84 14.02
CA TYR A 303 -2.79 2.51 12.76
C TYR A 303 -4.27 2.37 12.43
N GLU A 304 -4.99 3.48 12.55
CA GLU A 304 -6.39 3.54 12.15
C GLU A 304 -6.50 3.79 10.65
N ARG A 305 -7.31 3.00 9.97
CA ARG A 305 -7.35 2.92 8.51
C ARG A 305 -8.49 3.79 7.99
N TYR A 306 -8.19 4.82 7.22
CA TYR A 306 -9.21 5.66 6.57
C TYR A 306 -9.04 5.63 5.06
N PHE A 307 -10.14 5.72 4.32
CA PHE A 307 -10.10 5.87 2.87
C PHE A 307 -10.44 7.29 2.49
N VAL A 308 -9.59 7.88 1.66
CA VAL A 308 -9.78 9.23 1.14
C VAL A 308 -10.07 9.18 -0.35
N MET A 309 -10.81 10.18 -0.80
CA MET A 309 -11.14 10.41 -2.19
C MET A 309 -10.80 11.85 -2.56
N TRP A 310 -10.06 12.05 -3.65
CA TRP A 310 -9.76 13.37 -4.19
C TRP A 310 -9.98 13.43 -5.70
N ALA A 311 -10.23 14.63 -6.22
CA ALA A 311 -10.49 14.82 -7.64
C ALA A 311 -9.30 14.34 -8.49
N ALA A 312 -9.55 13.66 -9.62
CA ALA A 312 -8.50 13.27 -10.56
C ALA A 312 -8.12 14.40 -11.54
N THR A 313 -8.65 15.60 -11.32
CA THR A 313 -8.37 16.81 -12.09
C THR A 313 -7.80 17.89 -11.18
N PRO A 314 -6.91 18.78 -11.69
CA PRO A 314 -6.45 19.93 -10.93
C PRO A 314 -7.63 20.79 -10.44
N PRO A 315 -7.58 21.32 -9.19
CA PRO A 315 -6.45 21.35 -8.28
C PRO A 315 -6.31 20.12 -7.37
N PHE A 316 -6.94 18.99 -7.71
CA PHE A 316 -6.88 17.73 -6.95
C PHE A 316 -7.42 17.87 -5.52
N SER A 317 -8.51 18.63 -5.35
CA SER A 317 -9.13 18.86 -4.06
C SER A 317 -9.53 17.54 -3.40
N MET A 318 -9.27 17.42 -2.10
CA MET A 318 -9.83 16.32 -1.31
C MET A 318 -11.36 16.48 -1.26
N LEU A 319 -12.08 15.45 -1.68
CA LEU A 319 -13.53 15.46 -1.84
C LEU A 319 -14.21 14.83 -0.63
N ALA A 320 -13.69 13.70 -0.16
CA ALA A 320 -14.28 12.97 0.96
C ALA A 320 -13.27 12.07 1.66
N ILE A 321 -13.62 11.66 2.88
CA ILE A 321 -12.88 10.68 3.69
C ILE A 321 -13.88 9.78 4.43
N SER A 322 -13.55 8.52 4.70
CA SER A 322 -14.34 7.66 5.58
C SER A 322 -14.69 8.39 6.88
N GLN A 323 -15.97 8.37 7.25
CA GLN A 323 -16.44 9.02 8.48
C GLN A 323 -15.84 8.36 9.73
N HIS A 324 -15.60 7.04 9.66
CA HIS A 324 -15.02 6.22 10.72
C HIS A 324 -13.83 5.42 10.17
N PRO A 325 -12.87 5.02 11.03
CA PRO A 325 -11.82 4.12 10.61
C PRO A 325 -12.42 2.77 10.22
N ILE A 326 -11.93 2.19 9.14
CA ILE A 326 -12.31 0.85 8.70
C ILE A 326 -11.54 -0.15 9.53
N LEU A 327 -12.23 -1.18 10.00
CA LEU A 327 -11.73 -2.17 10.94
C LEU A 327 -11.75 -3.57 10.35
N PHE A 328 -10.79 -4.41 10.74
CA PHE A 328 -10.91 -5.85 10.61
C PHE A 328 -11.77 -6.41 11.75
N ALA A 329 -12.24 -7.65 11.58
CA ALA A 329 -12.92 -8.35 12.66
C ALA A 329 -12.05 -8.33 13.92
N ASN A 330 -12.67 -8.00 15.06
CA ASN A 330 -12.05 -7.85 16.38
C ASN A 330 -11.19 -6.58 16.57
N GLU A 331 -10.96 -5.75 15.55
CA GLU A 331 -10.43 -4.41 15.82
C GLU A 331 -11.50 -3.50 16.44
N THR A 332 -11.08 -2.53 17.24
CA THR A 332 -11.98 -1.48 17.78
C THR A 332 -11.81 -0.17 17.02
N THR A 333 -12.65 0.85 17.22
CA THR A 333 -12.49 2.19 16.58
C THR A 333 -11.81 3.21 17.50
N THR A 334 -11.77 2.94 18.80
CA THR A 334 -11.26 3.77 19.89
C THR A 334 -9.89 3.30 20.33
N GLY A 335 -9.08 4.17 20.94
CA GLY A 335 -7.80 3.76 21.55
C GLY A 335 -7.98 2.58 22.50
N TRP A 336 -6.99 1.69 22.63
CA TRP A 336 -7.14 0.51 23.49
C TRP A 336 -7.25 0.90 24.98
N THR A 337 -8.39 0.60 25.57
CA THR A 337 -8.60 0.55 27.02
C THR A 337 -8.34 -0.85 27.58
N ALA A 338 -8.31 -0.97 28.91
CA ALA A 338 -8.15 -2.25 29.58
C ALA A 338 -9.25 -3.25 29.17
N ASP A 339 -10.49 -2.78 29.06
CA ASP A 339 -11.66 -3.60 28.71
C ASP A 339 -11.70 -3.99 27.22
N GLU A 340 -10.99 -3.27 26.36
CA GLU A 340 -10.91 -3.52 24.91
C GLU A 340 -9.67 -4.31 24.51
N SER A 341 -8.74 -4.52 25.45
CA SER A 341 -7.53 -5.30 25.24
C SER A 341 -7.80 -6.77 25.52
N TRP A 342 -7.11 -7.66 24.81
CA TRP A 342 -7.23 -9.09 25.03
C TRP A 342 -6.28 -9.52 26.14
N ASP A 343 -6.80 -10.01 27.27
CA ASP A 343 -5.99 -10.58 28.36
C ASP A 343 -5.97 -12.11 28.32
N ASP A 344 -6.84 -12.72 27.52
CA ASP A 344 -7.09 -14.16 27.45
C ASP A 344 -6.40 -14.87 26.29
N VAL A 345 -5.59 -14.16 25.50
CA VAL A 345 -4.82 -14.79 24.41
C VAL A 345 -3.60 -15.55 24.95
N PRO A 346 -3.20 -16.69 24.33
CA PRO A 346 -2.08 -17.51 24.80
C PRO A 346 -0.76 -16.74 24.97
N GLU A 347 -0.48 -15.78 24.09
CA GLU A 347 0.70 -14.92 24.13
C GLU A 347 0.69 -13.97 25.33
N ALA A 348 -0.48 -13.43 25.71
CA ALA A 348 -0.61 -12.60 26.90
C ALA A 348 -0.39 -13.42 28.16
N LEU A 349 -1.06 -14.58 28.25
CA LEU A 349 -0.99 -15.49 29.39
C LEU A 349 0.41 -16.07 29.61
N SER A 350 1.09 -16.50 28.53
CA SER A 350 2.43 -17.09 28.62
C SER A 350 3.52 -16.09 28.99
N GLU A 351 3.38 -14.82 28.60
CA GLU A 351 4.29 -13.73 28.97
C GLU A 351 3.91 -13.04 30.28
N GLY A 352 2.81 -13.45 30.93
CA GLY A 352 2.31 -12.83 32.17
C GLY A 352 1.86 -11.39 31.99
N ARG A 353 1.43 -11.02 30.77
CA ARG A 353 0.93 -9.68 30.48
C ARG A 353 -0.54 -9.57 30.82
N GLY A 354 -0.92 -8.46 31.44
CA GLY A 354 -2.32 -8.13 31.72
C GLY A 354 -3.10 -7.58 30.53
N PHE A 355 -2.42 -7.18 29.45
CA PHE A 355 -3.02 -6.59 28.24
C PHE A 355 -2.25 -7.02 26.99
N TRP A 356 -2.97 -7.19 25.89
CA TRP A 356 -2.41 -7.49 24.58
C TRP A 356 -3.24 -6.87 23.45
N ALA A 357 -2.54 -6.52 22.38
CA ALA A 357 -3.11 -6.05 21.12
C ALA A 357 -2.15 -6.35 19.98
N LYS A 358 -2.69 -6.51 18.77
CA LYS A 358 -1.90 -6.63 17.55
C LYS A 358 -1.80 -5.29 16.83
N LEU A 359 -0.60 -4.95 16.38
CA LEU A 359 -0.34 -3.90 15.41
C LEU A 359 -0.82 -4.38 14.04
N THR A 360 -1.74 -3.66 13.41
CA THR A 360 -2.15 -3.91 12.02
C THR A 360 -1.95 -2.65 11.20
N TYR A 361 -1.56 -2.79 9.94
CA TYR A 361 -1.40 -1.64 9.03
C TYR A 361 -1.59 -2.05 7.58
N THR A 362 -2.25 -1.21 6.79
CA THR A 362 -2.44 -1.42 5.34
C THR A 362 -1.26 -0.85 4.56
N THR A 363 -0.73 -1.59 3.61
CA THR A 363 0.47 -1.19 2.84
C THR A 363 0.19 -0.96 1.37
N THR A 364 -0.76 -1.69 0.80
CA THR A 364 -1.16 -1.57 -0.61
C THR A 364 -2.65 -1.77 -0.77
N ILE A 365 -3.21 -1.05 -1.76
CA ILE A 365 -4.45 -1.40 -2.42
C ILE A 365 -4.16 -1.63 -3.90
N ALA A 366 -4.78 -2.66 -4.47
CA ALA A 366 -4.71 -2.96 -5.89
C ALA A 366 -6.04 -3.50 -6.37
N TYR A 367 -6.43 -3.19 -7.61
CA TYR A 367 -7.64 -3.77 -8.18
C TYR A 367 -7.49 -5.28 -8.36
N ALA A 368 -8.48 -6.06 -7.93
CA ALA A 368 -8.50 -7.53 -8.02
C ALA A 368 -8.89 -8.03 -9.43
N TRP A 369 -8.50 -7.32 -10.49
CA TRP A 369 -9.04 -7.58 -11.82
C TRP A 369 -8.50 -8.85 -12.45
N ASN A 370 -9.37 -9.55 -13.15
CA ASN A 370 -9.02 -10.61 -14.06
C ASN A 370 -9.99 -10.64 -15.26
N ARG A 371 -9.92 -9.63 -16.12
CA ARG A 371 -10.81 -9.49 -17.29
C ARG A 371 -10.03 -9.46 -18.59
N GLU A 372 -10.51 -10.22 -19.58
CA GLU A 372 -9.85 -10.45 -20.87
C GLU A 372 -9.89 -9.25 -21.83
N ASP A 373 -10.72 -8.25 -21.57
CA ASP A 373 -10.99 -7.15 -22.49
C ASP A 373 -10.25 -5.85 -22.14
N GLU A 374 -9.19 -5.89 -21.33
CA GLU A 374 -8.52 -4.67 -20.84
C GLU A 374 -7.12 -4.43 -21.41
N ASP A 375 -6.77 -3.16 -21.65
CA ASP A 375 -5.40 -2.72 -21.95
C ASP A 375 -4.61 -2.59 -20.64
N ILE A 376 -3.30 -2.83 -20.70
CA ILE A 376 -2.38 -2.66 -19.55
C ILE A 376 -2.43 -1.25 -18.95
N ARG A 377 -2.71 -0.23 -19.77
CA ARG A 377 -2.86 1.16 -19.33
C ARG A 377 -4.07 1.39 -18.45
N ASP A 378 -5.08 0.55 -18.61
CA ASP A 378 -6.30 0.66 -17.84
C ASP A 378 -6.12 0.01 -16.47
N LYS A 379 -5.12 -0.85 -16.23
CA LYS A 379 -4.90 -1.58 -14.94
C LYS A 379 -4.83 -0.73 -13.67
N GLY A 380 -4.62 0.57 -13.78
CA GLY A 380 -4.69 1.52 -12.65
C GLY A 380 -6.06 2.20 -12.44
N VAL A 381 -7.08 1.89 -13.24
CA VAL A 381 -8.35 2.65 -13.38
C VAL A 381 -9.62 1.80 -13.21
N GLY A 382 -10.23 1.78 -12.03
CA GLY A 382 -11.40 0.94 -11.77
C GLY A 382 -12.73 1.65 -11.73
N PHE A 383 -13.74 0.88 -11.35
CA PHE A 383 -15.14 1.25 -11.25
C PHE A 383 -15.71 0.86 -9.88
N LEU A 384 -16.92 1.33 -9.56
CA LEU A 384 -17.56 1.10 -8.26
C LEU A 384 -17.93 -0.37 -8.00
N ASP A 385 -18.13 -1.15 -9.06
CA ASP A 385 -18.43 -2.58 -9.04
C ASP A 385 -17.18 -3.46 -9.17
N ASP A 386 -15.99 -2.87 -9.16
CA ASP A 386 -14.75 -3.63 -9.08
C ASP A 386 -14.39 -3.96 -7.63
N GLU A 387 -13.60 -5.02 -7.44
CA GLU A 387 -13.04 -5.38 -6.16
C GLU A 387 -11.59 -4.90 -6.03
N ILE A 388 -11.19 -4.63 -4.79
CA ILE A 388 -9.82 -4.26 -4.43
C ILE A 388 -9.25 -5.31 -3.47
N ILE A 389 -8.01 -5.71 -3.71
CA ILE A 389 -7.16 -6.40 -2.74
C ILE A 389 -6.45 -5.37 -1.86
N LEU A 390 -6.51 -5.59 -0.56
CA LEU A 390 -5.79 -4.87 0.48
C LEU A 390 -4.67 -5.78 1.00
N SER A 391 -3.45 -5.27 1.13
CA SER A 391 -2.38 -5.96 1.86
C SER A 391 -2.21 -5.37 3.24
N VAL A 392 -2.07 -6.23 4.25
CA VAL A 392 -2.04 -5.84 5.66
C VAL A 392 -0.88 -6.54 6.35
N GLY A 393 -0.01 -5.76 6.98
CA GLY A 393 0.98 -6.27 7.92
C GLY A 393 0.37 -6.45 9.31
N VAL A 394 0.75 -7.53 10.00
CA VAL A 394 0.29 -7.87 11.36
C VAL A 394 1.50 -8.07 12.24
N ASP A 395 1.59 -7.28 13.31
CA ASP A 395 2.66 -7.25 14.31
C ASP A 395 4.08 -7.13 13.77
N ASP A 396 4.25 -6.72 12.51
CA ASP A 396 5.57 -6.79 11.87
C ASP A 396 6.13 -8.23 11.87
N HIS A 397 5.24 -9.23 11.87
CA HIS A 397 5.57 -10.66 11.86
C HIS A 397 4.77 -11.47 10.82
N ASP A 398 3.49 -11.15 10.67
CA ASP A 398 2.55 -11.87 9.83
C ASP A 398 1.94 -10.95 8.78
N GLN A 399 1.25 -11.55 7.82
CA GLN A 399 0.65 -10.85 6.68
C GLN A 399 -0.72 -11.42 6.37
N VAL A 400 -1.67 -10.55 6.08
CA VAL A 400 -2.99 -10.93 5.62
C VAL A 400 -3.37 -10.08 4.41
N TYR A 401 -4.33 -10.56 3.63
CA TYR A 401 -4.96 -9.77 2.58
C TYR A 401 -6.46 -9.68 2.85
N GLY A 402 -7.06 -8.58 2.40
CA GLY A 402 -8.50 -8.42 2.34
C GLY A 402 -8.95 -8.27 0.89
N ARG A 403 -10.18 -8.66 0.61
CA ARG A 403 -10.85 -8.39 -0.68
C ARG A 403 -12.18 -7.72 -0.37
N VAL A 404 -12.47 -6.62 -1.06
CA VAL A 404 -13.67 -5.81 -0.81
C VAL A 404 -14.14 -5.13 -2.07
N LEU A 405 -15.45 -4.98 -2.23
CA LEU A 405 -16.05 -4.21 -3.32
C LEU A 405 -15.75 -2.71 -3.12
N VAL A 406 -15.38 -2.01 -4.19
CA VAL A 406 -15.07 -0.57 -4.12
C VAL A 406 -16.25 0.22 -3.57
N SER A 407 -17.47 -0.06 -4.04
CA SER A 407 -18.67 0.63 -3.57
C SER A 407 -18.98 0.39 -2.10
N GLU A 408 -18.59 -0.75 -1.53
CA GLU A 408 -18.71 -1.04 -0.09
C GLU A 408 -17.64 -0.31 0.72
N LEU A 409 -16.41 -0.31 0.23
CA LEU A 409 -15.27 0.37 0.85
C LEU A 409 -15.49 1.88 0.98
N LEU A 410 -16.21 2.46 0.01
CA LEU A 410 -16.51 3.89 -0.08
C LEU A 410 -17.89 4.25 0.47
N GLN A 411 -18.52 3.37 1.26
CA GLN A 411 -19.73 3.74 2.00
C GLN A 411 -19.38 4.67 3.16
N CYS A 412 -20.35 5.49 3.58
CA CYS A 412 -20.23 6.35 4.77
C CYS A 412 -19.03 7.31 4.73
N LEU A 413 -18.76 7.92 3.57
CA LEU A 413 -17.79 9.00 3.48
C LEU A 413 -18.41 10.30 4.01
N ARG A 414 -17.61 11.08 4.75
CA ARG A 414 -17.91 12.49 5.05
C ARG A 414 -17.28 13.40 4.00
N ILE A 415 -18.02 14.40 3.56
CA ILE A 415 -17.57 15.38 2.58
C ILE A 415 -16.50 16.29 3.22
N CYS A 416 -15.43 16.54 2.48
CA CYS A 416 -14.38 17.48 2.87
C CYS A 416 -14.84 18.92 2.63
N PRO A 417 -14.38 19.91 3.43
CA PRO A 417 -14.84 21.30 3.28
C PRO A 417 -14.48 21.94 1.93
N GLY A 418 -13.42 21.46 1.25
CA GLY A 418 -13.02 21.93 -0.07
C GLY A 418 -12.15 23.18 0.00
N LEU A 419 -12.50 24.20 -0.79
CA LEU A 419 -11.80 25.49 -0.87
C LEU A 419 -12.61 26.56 -0.12
N MET A 420 -11.92 27.48 0.56
CA MET A 420 -12.53 28.65 1.18
C MET A 420 -12.96 29.72 0.17
#